data_AF-Q9XBJ7-F1
#
_entry.id   AF-Q9XBJ7-F1
#
_cell.length_a   1.000
_cell.length_b   1.000
_cell.length_c   1.000
_cell.angle_alpha   90.00
_cell.angle_beta   90.00
_cell.angle_gamma   90.00
#
_symmetry.space_group_name_H-M   'P 1'
#
loop_
_entity.id
_entity.type
_entity.pdbx_description
1 polymer ?
#
loop_
_entity_poly.entity_id
_entity_poly.type
_entity_poly.pdbx_seq_one_letter_code
_entity_poly.pdbx_strand_id
1 'polypeptide(L)' 'MLNIEQIKEIIPHRYPFLLVDKILEVDEGKRAVGIKNVSANE' A
#
# COMPACT_ATOMS: atom_id res chain seq x y z
N MET A 1 8.03 1.17 8.33
CA MET A 1 7.72 1.30 6.89
C MET A 1 7.35 -0.07 6.35
N LEU A 2 6.23 -0.18 5.62
CA LEU A 2 5.79 -1.42 4.99
C LEU A 2 6.00 -1.33 3.48
N ASN A 3 6.57 -2.38 2.90
CA ASN A 3 6.72 -2.52 1.45
C ASN A 3 5.57 -3.32 0.82
N ILE A 4 5.52 -3.39 -0.51
CA ILE A 4 4.44 -4.04 -1.25
C ILE A 4 4.22 -5.52 -0.87
N GLU A 5 5.26 -6.29 -0.56
CA GLU A 5 5.12 -7.70 -0.17
C GLU A 5 4.48 -7.83 1.20
N GLN A 6 4.90 -7.00 2.16
CA GLN A 6 4.27 -6.95 3.49
C GLN A 6 2.80 -6.51 3.41
N ILE A 7 2.48 -5.56 2.52
CA ILE A 7 1.09 -5.14 2.29
C ILE A 7 0.25 -6.31 1.75
N LYS A 8 0.77 -7.08 0.80
CA LYS A 8 0.07 -8.25 0.25
C LYS A 8 -0.21 -9.33 1.30
N GLU A 9 0.66 -9.50 2.30
CA GLU A 9 0.43 -10.44 3.40
C GLU A 9 -0.68 -9.98 4.34
N ILE A 10 -0.81 -8.66 4.55
CA ILE A 10 -1.78 -8.07 5.49
C ILE A 10 -3.18 -7.96 4.88
N ILE A 11 -3.29 -7.55 3.61
CA ILE A 11 -4.59 -7.35 2.95
C ILE A 11 -4.80 -8.30 1.76
N PRO A 12 -6.05 -8.70 1.47
CA PRO A 12 -6.33 -9.65 0.39
C PRO A 12 -6.24 -9.03 -1.01
N HIS A 13 -6.13 -7.70 -1.12
CA HIS A 13 -6.11 -6.98 -2.39
C HIS A 13 -4.90 -7.40 -3.25
N ARG A 14 -5.14 -7.62 -4.54
CA ARG A 14 -4.14 -7.97 -5.56
C ARG A 14 -4.37 -7.14 -6.81
N TYR A 15 -3.48 -7.22 -7.80
CA TYR A 15 -3.70 -6.61 -9.11
C TYR A 15 -5.06 -7.06 -9.68
N PRO A 16 -5.89 -6.15 -10.24
CA PRO A 16 -5.63 -4.72 -10.50
C PRO A 16 -6.09 -3.75 -9.39
N PHE A 17 -6.44 -4.24 -8.20
CA PHE A 17 -7.04 -3.43 -7.11
C PHE A 17 -6.11 -3.13 -5.92
N LEU A 18 -4.88 -3.61 -5.93
CA LEU A 18 -3.86 -3.21 -4.95
C LEU A 18 -3.23 -1.89 -5.40
N LEU A 19 -3.73 -0.77 -4.85
CA LEU A 19 -3.36 0.59 -5.28
C LEU A 19 -2.43 1.31 -4.29
N VAL A 20 -1.66 0.58 -3.49
CA VAL A 20 -0.73 1.12 -2.48
C VAL A 20 0.61 0.42 -2.63
N ASP A 21 1.67 1.18 -2.92
CA ASP A 21 3.01 0.63 -3.16
C ASP A 21 3.86 0.56 -1.89
N LYS A 22 3.70 1.54 -0.99
CA LYS A 22 4.49 1.67 0.23
C LYS A 22 3.70 2.39 1.31
N ILE A 23 3.90 1.99 2.58
CA ILE A 23 3.42 2.73 3.74
C ILE A 23 4.59 3.33 4.51
N LEU A 24 4.54 4.66 4.68
CA LEU A 24 5.53 5.44 5.40
C LEU A 24 5.27 5.41 6.90
N GLU A 25 4.02 5.69 7.29
CA GLU A 25 3.60 5.85 8.68
C GLU A 25 2.24 5.17 8.93
N VAL A 26 2.09 4.61 10.13
CA VAL A 26 0.83 4.03 10.62
C VAL A 26 0.65 4.44 12.08
N ASP A 27 -0.49 5.05 12.38
CA ASP A 27 -1.04 5.25 13.72
C ASP A 27 -2.30 4.37 13.83
N GLU A 28 -2.15 3.25 14.55
CA GLU A 28 -3.13 2.17 14.58
C GLU A 28 -4.52 2.68 15.00
N GLY A 29 -5.54 2.33 14.21
CA GLY A 29 -6.92 2.75 14.44
C GLY A 29 -7.20 4.24 14.19
N LYS A 30 -6.21 5.03 13.75
CA LYS A 30 -6.35 6.48 13.53
C LYS A 30 -5.99 6.92 12.13
N ARG A 31 -4.79 6.62 11.64
CA ARG A 31 -4.27 7.15 10.36
C ARG A 31 -3.18 6.25 9.77
N ALA A 32 -3.07 6.23 8.45
CA ALA A 32 -1.87 5.76 7.76
C ALA A 32 -1.47 6.75 6.65
N VAL A 33 -0.18 6.80 6.32
CA VAL A 33 0.36 7.59 5.20
C VAL A 33 1.05 6.63 4.23
N GLY A 34 0.51 6.52 3.03
CA GLY A 34 1.03 5.65 1.98
C GLY A 34 1.35 6.40 0.69
N ILE A 35 2.12 5.75 -0.18
CA ILE A 35 2.47 6.21 -1.53
C ILE A 35 1.82 5.26 -2.54
N LYS A 36 1.18 5.87 -3.53
CA LYS A 36 0.81 5.25 -4.80
C LYS A 36 1.60 5.95 -5.89
N ASN A 37 2.47 5.23 -6.59
CA ASN A 37 3.10 5.75 -7.80
C ASN A 37 2.05 5.81 -8.91
N VAL A 38 2.20 6.71 -9.86
CA VAL A 38 1.30 6.83 -11.01
C VAL A 38 2.14 6.81 -12.27
N SER A 39 1.93 5.82 -13.13
CA SER A 39 2.58 5.73 -14.44
C SER A 39 1.56 5.52 -15.56
N ALA A 40 1.95 5.81 -16.80
CA ALA A 40 1.11 5.52 -17.97
C ALA A 40 0.98 4.01 -18.26
N ASN A 41 1.81 3.17 -17.63
CA ASN A 41 1.81 1.72 -17.76
C ASN A 41 1.25 1.04 -16.50
N GLU A 42 0.45 1.77 -15.73
CA GLU A 42 -0.27 1.29 -14.56
C GLU A 42 -1.71 0.91 -14.90
#